data_AF-A0A1W1X8I9-F1
#
_entry.id   AF-A0A1W1X8I9-F1
#
_cell.length_a   1.000
_cell.length_b   1.000
_cell.length_c   1.000
_cell.angle_alpha   90.00
_cell.angle_beta   90.00
_cell.angle_gamma   90.00
#
_symmetry.space_group_name_H-M   'P 1'
#
loop_
_entity.id
_entity.type
_entity.pdbx_description
1 polymer ?
#
loop_
_entity_poly.entity_id
_entity_poly.type
_entity_poly.pdbx_seq_one_letter_code
_entity_poly.pdbx_strand_id
1 'polypeptide(L)' 'MFTCLNQSCGAQWKPEEVTIKNEGQGEMFRCPHCGARNYVIRSVKANGKVTYKQVRPQ' A
#
# COMPACT_ATOMS: atom_id res chain seq x y z
N MET A 1 1.41 8.90 -0.32
CA MET A 1 -0.05 8.81 -0.27
C MET A 1 -0.46 7.52 -0.96
N PHE A 2 -1.30 6.72 -0.32
CA PHE A 2 -1.94 5.55 -0.88
C PHE A 2 -3.43 5.80 -1.01
N THR A 3 -4.06 5.15 -1.97
CA THR A 3 -5.48 5.28 -2.26
C THR A 3 -6.08 3.88 -2.30
N CYS A 4 -7.16 3.64 -1.57
CA CYS A 4 -7.86 2.38 -1.67
C CYS A 4 -8.37 2.17 -3.09
N LEU A 5 -7.95 1.07 -3.74
CA LEU A 5 -8.31 0.72 -5.11
C LEU A 5 -9.68 0.05 -5.22
N ASN A 6 -10.35 -0.20 -4.09
CA ASN A 6 -11.75 -0.63 -4.11
C ASN A 6 -12.60 0.55 -4.59
N GLN A 7 -13.27 0.38 -5.74
CA GLN A 7 -14.04 1.43 -6.42
C GLN A 7 -15.02 2.15 -5.50
N SER A 8 -15.68 1.40 -4.59
CA SER A 8 -16.67 1.97 -3.67
C SER A 8 -16.06 2.67 -2.45
N CYS A 9 -14.74 2.58 -2.23
CA CYS A 9 -14.08 3.14 -1.04
C CYS A 9 -13.29 4.41 -1.36
N GLY A 10 -12.30 4.34 -2.26
CA GLY A 10 -11.48 5.50 -2.65
C GLY A 10 -10.70 6.22 -1.54
N ALA A 11 -10.71 5.71 -0.30
CA ALA A 11 -10.09 6.37 0.87
C ALA A 11 -8.58 6.57 0.68
N GLN A 12 -8.04 7.66 1.20
CA GLN A 12 -6.63 7.99 1.10
C GLN A 12 -5.93 7.80 2.45
N TRP A 13 -4.69 7.31 2.38
CA TRP A 13 -3.90 6.99 3.56
C TRP A 13 -2.45 7.45 3.39
N LYS A 14 -1.83 7.91 4.47
CA LYS A 14 -0.39 8.05 4.54
C LYS A 14 0.26 6.68 4.76
N PRO A 15 1.52 6.47 4.33
CA PRO A 15 2.21 5.21 4.54
C PRO A 15 2.34 4.78 6.01
N GLU A 16 2.36 5.74 6.92
CA GLU A 16 2.41 5.54 8.39
C GLU A 16 1.07 5.15 9.01
N GLU A 17 -0.05 5.38 8.32
CA GLU A 17 -1.42 5.08 8.79
C GLU A 17 -1.87 3.66 8.44
N VAL A 18 -1.07 2.93 7.66
CA VAL A 18 -1.40 1.59 7.20
C VAL A 18 -0.29 0.62 7.53
N THR A 19 -0.68 -0.62 7.81
CA THR A 19 0.29 -1.70 8.02
C THR A 19 0.54 -2.40 6.69
N ILE A 20 1.77 -2.35 6.22
CA ILE A 20 2.23 -3.06 5.02
C ILE A 20 2.81 -4.40 5.44
N LYS A 21 2.32 -5.49 4.86
CA LYS A 21 2.79 -6.84 5.09
C LYS A 21 2.95 -7.57 3.77
N ASN A 22 3.87 -8.52 3.72
CA ASN A 22 3.93 -9.48 2.63
C ASN A 22 2.99 -10.65 2.99
N GLU A 23 1.87 -10.79 2.27
CA GLU A 23 0.91 -11.88 2.46
C GLU A 23 1.17 -13.08 1.51
N GLY A 24 2.41 -13.26 1.05
CA GLY A 24 2.81 -14.34 0.13
C GLY A 24 2.64 -14.03 -1.36
N GLN A 25 2.01 -12.89 -1.70
CA GLN A 25 1.82 -12.41 -3.08
C GLN A 25 2.50 -11.05 -3.33
N GLY A 26 3.50 -10.71 -2.49
CA GLY A 26 4.13 -9.40 -2.48
C GLY A 26 3.62 -8.50 -1.36
N GLU A 27 4.19 -7.31 -1.27
CA GLU A 27 3.87 -6.35 -0.22
C GLU A 27 2.54 -5.66 -0.52
N MET A 28 1.67 -5.62 0.48
CA MET A 28 0.37 -4.99 0.37
C MET A 28 -0.06 -4.44 1.72
N PHE A 29 -0.98 -3.48 1.69
CA PHE A 29 -1.71 -3.07 2.89
C PHE A 29 -3.19 -3.36 2.71
N ARG A 30 -3.86 -3.64 3.82
CA ARG A 30 -5.33 -3.70 3.86
C ARG A 30 -5.86 -2.32 4.22
N CYS A 31 -6.84 -1.85 3.47
CA CYS A 31 -7.51 -0.59 3.76
C CYS A 31 -8.15 -0.66 5.16
N PRO A 32 -7.80 0.23 6.10
CA PRO A 32 -8.40 0.26 7.44
C PRO A 32 -9.93 0.45 7.42
N HIS A 33 -10.46 1.07 6.37
CA HIS A 33 -11.89 1.38 6.28
C HIS A 33 -12.72 0.23 5.69
N CYS A 34 -12.28 -0.42 4.62
CA CYS A 34 -13.07 -1.43 3.91
C CYS A 34 -12.41 -2.82 3.81
N GLY A 35 -11.19 -3.00 4.34
CA GLY A 35 -10.47 -4.27 4.32
C GLY A 35 -9.87 -4.68 2.97
N ALA A 36 -10.10 -3.91 1.89
CA ALA A 36 -9.59 -4.22 0.56
C ALA A 36 -8.05 -4.28 0.52
N ARG A 37 -7.50 -5.20 -0.26
CA ARG A 37 -6.06 -5.37 -0.46
C ARG A 37 -5.53 -4.37 -1.48
N ASN A 38 -4.43 -3.71 -1.15
CA ASN A 38 -3.80 -2.69 -1.97
C ASN A 38 -2.30 -2.97 -2.08
N TYR A 39 -1.87 -3.34 -3.29
CA TYR A 39 -0.48 -3.72 -3.55
C TYR A 39 0.46 -2.51 -3.52
N VAL A 40 1.63 -2.73 -2.93
CA VAL A 40 2.72 -1.77 -2.89
C VAL A 40 4.02 -2.47 -3.26
N ILE A 41 4.96 -1.71 -3.82
CA ILE A 41 6.32 -2.17 -4.05
C ILE A 41 7.21 -1.50 -3.02
N ARG A 42 7.96 -2.29 -2.26
CA ARG A 42 9.05 -1.78 -1.44
C ARG A 42 10.23 -1.41 -2.31
N SER A 43 10.76 -0.22 -2.08
CA SER A 43 11.97 0.29 -2.72
C SER A 43 12.92 0.78 -1.64
N VAL A 44 14.14 0.23 -1.66
CA VAL A 44 15.23 0.65 -0.77
C VAL A 44 16.03 1.72 -1.49
N LYS A 45 16.10 2.92 -0.91
CA LYS A 45 16.92 4.02 -1.44
C LYS A 45 18.40 3.77 -1.14
N ALA A 46 19.28 4.44 -1.90
CA ALA A 46 20.73 4.34 -1.72
C ALA A 46 21.22 4.70 -0.30
N ASN A 47 20.46 5.50 0.45
CA ASN A 47 20.73 5.84 1.85
C ASN A 47 20.18 4.81 2.86
N GLY A 48 19.77 3.62 2.41
CA GLY A 48 19.16 2.57 3.24
C GLY A 48 17.70 2.82 3.63
N LYS A 49 17.12 3.98 3.27
CA LYS A 49 15.71 4.29 3.59
C LYS A 49 14.77 3.38 2.80
N VAL A 50 13.95 2.64 3.52
CA VAL A 50 12.84 1.87 2.95
C VAL A 50 11.70 2.83 2.61
N THR A 51 11.21 2.74 1.38
CA THR A 51 10.03 3.47 0.90
C THR A 51 9.07 2.50 0.23
N TYR A 52 7.80 2.85 0.21
CA TYR A 52 6.75 2.03 -0.40
C TYR A 52 6.00 2.87 -1.44
N LYS A 53 5.79 2.28 -2.62
CA LYS A 53 5.03 2.90 -3.71
C LYS A 53 3.84 2.04 -4.05
N GLN A 54 2.65 2.62 -4.06
CA GLN A 54 1.45 1.89 -4.45
C GLN A 54 1.46 1.57 -5.95
N VAL A 55 1.09 0.32 -6.27
CA VAL A 55 0.86 -0.13 -7.63
C VAL A 55 -0.61 0.06 -7.95
N ARG A 56 -0.91 0.73 -9.06
CA ARG A 56 -2.27 0.79 -9.60
C ARG A 56 -2.36 -0.21 -10.76
N PRO A 57 -3.36 -1.09 -10.80
CA PRO A 57 -3.63 -1.85 -12.02
C PRO A 57 -3.90 -0.85 -13.15
N GLN A 58 -3.28 -1.08 -14.32
CA GLN A 58 -3.60 -0.34 -15.55
C GLN A 58 -4.98 -0.74 -16.05
#